data_AF-A0A8B6M4L3-F1
#
_entry.id   AF-A0A8B6M4L3-F1
#
_cell.length_a   1.000
_cell.length_b   1.000
_cell.length_c   1.000
_cell.angle_alpha   90.00
_cell.angle_beta   90.00
_cell.angle_gamma   90.00
#
_symmetry.space_group_name_H-M   'P 1'
#
loop_
_entity.id
_entity.type
_entity.pdbx_description
1 polymer ?
#
loop_
_entity_poly.entity_id
_entity_poly.type
_entity_poly.pdbx_seq_one_letter_code
_entity_poly.pdbx_strand_id
1 'polypeptide(L)'
;MLRCSKKGVDAIIVVIEPFPPQTHPKITLHVGGQEFYFVSSVVATGVGLILPADGMQLAKGPWRNADELSVKISEGDAEISGVIKLSGLEAAIQSLAECAAK
;
A
#
# COMPACT_ATOMS: atom_id res chain seq x y z
N MET A 1 4.50 3.92 2.84
CA MET A 1 4.99 5.23 2.35
C MET A 1 4.01 5.78 1.33
N LEU A 2 3.76 7.09 1.33
CA LEU A 2 3.01 7.78 0.28
C LEU A 2 3.97 8.69 -0.50
N ARG A 3 3.82 8.81 -1.81
CA ARG A 3 4.62 9.75 -2.63
C ARG A 3 3.83 10.29 -3.82
N CYS A 4 4.24 11.44 -4.33
CA CYS A 4 3.74 11.93 -5.62
C CYS A 4 4.24 11.05 -6.78
N SER A 5 3.40 10.86 -7.78
CA SER A 5 3.71 10.20 -9.04
C SER A 5 3.08 10.96 -10.20
N LYS A 6 3.41 10.57 -11.44
CA LYS A 6 2.83 11.21 -12.64
C LYS A 6 1.31 11.07 -12.71
N LYS A 7 0.72 10.11 -12.00
CA LYS A 7 -0.71 9.79 -11.98
C LYS A 7 -1.40 10.20 -10.66
N GLY A 8 -0.73 11.02 -9.85
CA GLY A 8 -1.27 11.51 -8.58
C GLY A 8 -0.39 11.11 -7.40
N VAL A 9 -0.95 10.30 -6.49
CA VAL A 9 -0.24 9.78 -5.31
C VAL A 9 -0.14 8.27 -5.43
N ASP A 10 1.05 7.71 -5.16
CA ASP A 10 1.26 6.27 -5.01
C ASP A 10 1.26 5.90 -3.52
N ALA A 11 0.62 4.79 -3.19
CA ALA A 11 0.80 4.11 -1.91
C ALA A 11 1.75 2.93 -2.07
N ILE A 12 2.78 2.88 -1.23
CA ILE A 12 3.86 1.89 -1.30
C ILE A 12 3.98 1.20 0.05
N ILE A 13 3.80 -0.11 0.06
CA ILE A 13 4.13 -0.93 1.22
C ILE A 13 5.64 -1.20 1.16
N VAL A 14 6.34 -0.90 2.25
CA VAL A 14 7.79 -1.11 2.35
C VAL A 14 8.01 -2.33 3.21
N VAL A 15 8.72 -3.32 2.67
CA VAL A 15 9.10 -4.54 3.38
C VAL A 15 10.55 -4.47 3.84
N ILE A 16 10.86 -5.19 4.92
CA ILE A 16 12.23 -5.27 5.47
C ILE A 16 13.06 -6.23 4.62
N GLU A 17 12.51 -7.41 4.36
CA GLU A 17 13.15 -8.42 3.53
C GLU A 17 12.79 -8.17 2.06
N PRO A 18 13.77 -7.88 1.19
CA PRO A 18 13.50 -7.57 -0.21
C PRO A 18 12.97 -8.79 -0.96
N PHE A 19 12.00 -8.58 -1.84
CA PHE A 19 11.57 -9.60 -2.80
C PHE A 19 12.58 -9.70 -3.96
N PRO A 20 12.75 -10.91 -4.55
CA PRO A 20 13.55 -11.08 -5.75
C PRO A 20 13.07 -10.18 -6.90
N PRO A 21 13.97 -9.76 -7.81
CA PRO A 21 13.58 -9.00 -9.00
C PRO A 21 12.51 -9.73 -9.82
N GLN A 22 11.62 -8.97 -10.48
CA GLN A 22 10.57 -9.49 -11.38
C GLN A 22 9.53 -10.41 -10.73
N THR A 23 9.41 -10.41 -9.40
CA THR A 23 8.31 -11.07 -8.70
C THR A 23 7.04 -10.21 -8.71
N HIS A 24 5.90 -10.87 -8.47
CA HIS A 24 4.59 -10.22 -8.44
C HIS A 24 3.82 -10.56 -7.16
N PRO A 25 4.28 -10.03 -6.00
CA PRO A 25 3.72 -10.40 -4.72
C PRO A 25 2.22 -10.11 -4.66
N LYS A 26 1.46 -11.08 -4.16
CA LYS A 26 0.03 -10.92 -3.90
C LYS A 26 -0.14 -10.29 -2.54
N ILE A 27 -0.92 -9.22 -2.47
CA ILE A 27 -1.18 -8.47 -1.25
C ILE A 27 -2.67 -8.63 -0.91
N THR A 28 -2.93 -9.11 0.30
CA THR A 28 -4.25 -9.11 0.92
C THR A 28 -4.27 -8.05 2.02
N LEU A 29 -5.23 -7.14 1.93
CA LEU A 29 -5.42 -6.05 2.87
C LEU A 29 -6.76 -6.22 3.58
N HIS A 30 -6.75 -6.10 4.91
CA HIS A 30 -7.98 -6.12 5.70
C HIS A 30 -8.11 -4.84 6.53
N VAL A 31 -9.29 -4.21 6.44
CA VAL A 31 -9.56 -2.89 7.03
C VAL A 31 -11.07 -2.70 7.21
N GLY A 32 -11.50 -2.30 8.41
CA GLY A 32 -12.92 -2.04 8.68
C GLY A 32 -13.86 -3.21 8.34
N GLY A 33 -13.40 -4.46 8.51
CA GLY A 33 -14.16 -5.66 8.17
C GLY A 33 -14.22 -6.02 6.68
N GLN A 34 -13.55 -5.25 5.82
CA GLN A 34 -13.45 -5.50 4.38
C GLN A 34 -12.08 -6.07 4.02
N GLU A 35 -12.06 -6.95 3.02
CA GLU A 35 -10.85 -7.58 2.51
C GLU A 35 -10.64 -7.22 1.04
N PHE A 36 -9.39 -6.93 0.69
CA PHE A 36 -8.99 -6.48 -0.64
C PHE A 36 -7.77 -7.25 -1.12
N TYR A 37 -7.75 -7.58 -2.40
CA TYR A 37 -6.73 -8.40 -3.02
C TYR A 37 -6.07 -7.67 -4.18
N PHE A 38 -4.74 -7.64 -4.19
CA PHE A 38 -3.95 -6.96 -5.20
C PHE A 38 -2.77 -7.81 -5.66
N VAL A 39 -2.41 -7.68 -6.94
CA VAL A 39 -1.11 -8.11 -7.44
C VAL A 39 -0.25 -6.87 -7.54
N SER A 40 0.88 -6.86 -6.83
CA SER A 40 1.78 -5.71 -6.79
C SER A 40 2.97 -5.90 -7.72
N SER A 41 3.58 -4.77 -8.09
CA SER A 41 4.88 -4.74 -8.74
C SER A 41 5.92 -4.25 -7.77
N VAL A 42 7.04 -4.97 -7.72
CA VAL A 42 8.18 -4.62 -6.89
C VAL A 42 8.93 -3.42 -7.49
N VAL A 43 9.25 -2.44 -6.65
CA VAL A 43 10.03 -1.24 -6.97
C VAL A 43 11.14 -1.04 -5.96
N ALA A 44 12.11 -0.18 -6.31
CA ALA A 44 13.20 0.26 -5.44
C ALA A 44 13.93 -0.93 -4.76
N THR A 45 14.91 -1.53 -5.46
CA THR A 45 15.80 -2.58 -4.92
C THR A 45 15.10 -3.73 -4.18
N GLY A 46 13.87 -4.08 -4.55
CA GLY A 46 13.16 -5.22 -3.96
C GLY A 46 12.28 -4.91 -2.75
N VAL A 47 12.37 -3.71 -2.17
CA VAL A 47 11.76 -3.41 -0.86
C VAL A 47 10.44 -2.65 -0.93
N GLY A 48 10.12 -2.04 -2.08
CA GLY A 48 8.87 -1.30 -2.26
C GLY A 48 7.86 -2.11 -3.05
N LEU A 49 6.63 -2.20 -2.55
CA LEU A 49 5.49 -2.79 -3.26
C LEU A 49 4.50 -1.68 -3.58
N ILE A 50 4.37 -1.34 -4.86
CA ILE A 50 3.39 -0.33 -5.28
C ILE A 50 2.00 -0.96 -5.23
N LEU A 51 1.09 -0.33 -4.47
CA LEU A 51 -0.32 -0.67 -4.54
C LEU A 51 -0.91 -0.12 -5.84
N PRO A 52 -1.79 -0.89 -6.52
CA PRO A 52 -2.47 -0.41 -7.71
C PRO A 52 -3.36 0.80 -7.37
N ALA A 53 -3.79 1.53 -8.41
CA ALA A 53 -4.56 2.77 -8.27
C ALA A 53 -5.80 2.62 -7.36
N ASP A 54 -6.42 1.44 -7.36
CA ASP A 54 -7.53 1.09 -6.49
C ASP A 54 -7.15 1.16 -5.00
N GLY A 55 -5.93 0.78 -4.63
CA GLY A 55 -5.42 0.89 -3.26
C GLY A 55 -5.34 2.32 -2.74
N MET A 56 -5.11 3.31 -3.61
CA MET A 56 -5.16 4.73 -3.24
C MET A 56 -6.58 5.26 -3.13
N GLN A 57 -7.53 4.73 -3.91
CA GLN A 57 -8.94 5.00 -3.67
C GLN A 57 -9.36 4.48 -2.30
N LEU A 58 -8.84 3.32 -1.88
CA LEU A 58 -9.09 2.80 -0.53
C LEU A 58 -8.54 3.71 0.57
N ALA A 59 -7.36 4.28 0.37
CA ALA A 59 -6.76 5.26 1.28
C ALA A 59 -7.63 6.52 1.46
N LYS A 60 -8.36 6.94 0.43
CA LYS A 60 -9.32 8.06 0.47
C LYS A 60 -10.71 7.65 0.98
N GLY A 61 -11.00 6.35 1.08
CA GLY A 61 -12.30 5.79 1.46
C GLY A 61 -12.19 4.89 2.71
N PRO A 62 -12.33 3.56 2.59
CA PRO A 62 -12.35 2.61 3.73
C PRO A 62 -11.25 2.77 4.77
N TRP A 63 -10.05 3.22 4.38
CA TRP A 63 -8.93 3.36 5.32
C TRP A 63 -8.99 4.65 6.12
N ARG A 64 -9.67 5.68 5.61
CA ARG A 64 -9.71 7.00 6.24
C ARG A 64 -10.28 6.95 7.66
N ASN A 65 -11.26 6.07 7.89
CA ASN A 65 -11.93 5.92 9.16
C ASN A 65 -11.45 4.70 9.96
N ALA A 66 -10.41 4.00 9.48
CA ALA A 66 -9.88 2.82 10.16
C ALA A 66 -8.62 3.18 10.95
N ASP A 67 -8.44 2.55 12.11
CA ASP A 67 -7.25 2.75 12.95
C ASP A 67 -6.03 1.99 12.44
N GLU A 68 -6.28 0.86 11.77
CA GLU A 68 -5.25 -0.05 11.30
C GLU A 68 -5.63 -0.79 10.02
N LEU A 69 -4.59 -1.19 9.30
CA LEU A 69 -4.64 -1.99 8.09
C LEU A 69 -3.85 -3.26 8.35
N SER A 70 -4.54 -4.40 8.38
CA SER A 70 -3.85 -5.69 8.38
C SER A 70 -3.38 -6.01 6.96
N VAL A 71 -2.14 -6.47 6.85
CA VAL A 71 -1.46 -6.72 5.58
C VAL A 71 -0.94 -8.13 5.59
N LYS A 72 -1.22 -8.87 4.53
CA LYS A 72 -0.60 -10.15 4.21
C LYS A 72 -0.04 -10.08 2.80
N ILE A 73 1.21 -10.50 2.62
CA ILE A 73 1.92 -10.48 1.35
C ILE A 73 2.43 -11.90 1.12
N SER A 74 2.12 -12.48 -0.04
CA SER A 74 2.54 -13.83 -0.39
C SER A 74 3.20 -13.87 -1.77
N GLU A 75 4.34 -14.55 -1.87
CA GLU A 75 5.08 -14.83 -3.11
C GLU A 75 5.68 -16.24 -3.01
N GLY A 76 5.17 -17.19 -3.81
CA GLY A 76 5.54 -18.61 -3.68
C GLY A 76 5.22 -19.14 -2.26
N ASP A 77 6.23 -19.71 -1.60
CA ASP A 77 6.15 -20.20 -0.22
C ASP A 77 6.45 -19.13 0.84
N ALA A 78 6.86 -17.92 0.42
CA ALA A 78 7.17 -16.83 1.34
C ALA A 78 5.90 -16.04 1.69
N GLU A 79 5.70 -15.78 2.98
CA GLU A 79 4.58 -14.98 3.49
C GLU A 79 5.07 -13.96 4.52
N ILE A 80 4.62 -12.71 4.35
CA ILE A 80 4.83 -11.61 5.30
C ILE A 80 3.45 -11.17 5.79
N SER A 81 3.25 -11.17 7.10
CA SER A 81 2.02 -10.71 7.74
C SER A 81 2.31 -9.63 8.77
N GLY A 82 1.48 -8.59 8.83
CA GLY A 82 1.69 -7.48 9.75
C GLY A 82 0.52 -6.51 9.80
N VAL A 83 0.67 -5.46 10.60
CA VAL A 83 -0.35 -4.41 10.79
C VAL A 83 0.29 -3.05 10.61
N ILE A 84 -0.34 -2.19 9.80
CA ILE A 84 0.05 -0.80 9.60
C ILE A 84 -0.94 0.07 10.36
N LYS A 85 -0.46 0.88 11.31
CA LYS A 85 -1.28 1.91 11.95
C LYS A 85 -1.56 3.03 10.96
N LEU A 86 -2.83 3.43 10.88
CA LEU A 86 -3.30 4.46 9.94
C LEU A 86 -3.43 5.85 10.61
N SER A 87 -3.02 5.97 11.87
CA SER A 87 -2.92 7.24 12.58
C SER A 87 -2.10 8.25 11.77
N GLY A 88 -2.72 9.39 11.42
CA GLY A 88 -2.07 10.45 10.64
C GLY A 88 -2.12 10.26 9.11
N LEU A 89 -2.77 9.21 8.61
CA LEU A 89 -2.91 8.98 7.16
C LEU A 89 -3.58 10.16 6.45
N GLU A 90 -4.66 10.71 7.02
CA GLU A 90 -5.36 11.85 6.43
C GLU A 90 -4.46 13.09 6.32
N ALA A 91 -3.72 13.42 7.39
CA ALA A 91 -2.76 14.52 7.37
C ALA A 91 -1.65 14.30 6.33
N ALA A 92 -1.15 13.07 6.20
CA ALA A 92 -0.16 12.71 5.19
C ALA A 92 -0.70 12.86 3.76
N ILE A 93 -1.94 12.45 3.49
CA ILE A 93 -2.59 12.64 2.18
C ILE A 93 -2.79 14.13 1.89
N GLN A 94 -3.21 14.91 2.88
CA GLN A 94 -3.37 16.37 2.73
C GLN A 94 -2.03 17.05 2.42
N SER A 95 -0.93 16.60 3.01
CA SER A 95 0.41 17.12 2.69
C SER A 95 0.84 16.87 1.23
N LEU A 96 0.17 15.93 0.55
CA LEU A 96 0.38 15.56 -0.85
C LEU A 96 -0.71 16.12 -1.78
N ALA A 97 -1.57 17.02 -1.30
CA ALA A 97 -2.75 17.51 -2.02
C ALA A 97 -2.42 18.12 -3.39
N GLU A 98 -1.30 18.84 -3.51
CA GLU A 98 -0.87 19.48 -4.77
C GLU A 98 -0.61 18.46 -5.90
N CYS A 99 -0.18 17.25 -5.54
CA CYS A 99 0.00 16.16 -6.49
C CYS A 99 -1.26 15.33 -6.66
N ALA A 100 -2.13 15.26 -5.63
CA ALA A 100 -3.35 14.47 -5.65
C ALA A 100 -4.48 15.06 -6.50
N ALA A 101 -4.37 16.34 -6.87
CA ALA A 101 -5.35 17.10 -7.66
C ALA A 101 -5.05 17.12 -9.18
N LYS A 102 -4.05 16.37 -9.63
CA LYS A 102 -3.61 16.29 -11.03
C LYS A 102 -4.03 15.01 -11.73
#